data_AF-A0A916DMR7-F1
#
_entry.id   AF-A0A916DMR7-F1
#
_cell.length_a   1.000
_cell.length_b   1.000
_cell.length_c   1.000
_cell.angle_alpha   90.00
_cell.angle_beta   90.00
_cell.angle_gamma   90.00
#
_symmetry.space_group_name_H-M   'P 1'
#
loop_
_entity.id
_entity.type
_entity.pdbx_description
1 polymer ?
#
loop_
_entity_poly.entity_id
_entity_poly.type
_entity_poly.pdbx_seq_one_letter_code
_entity_poly.pdbx_strand_id
1 'polypeptide(L)' 'MTRLIEKMIERLRAMPEGQQDTLAEFVLHELAEDERWARTTQEHAAKLRGLADQIVADDANGRCEPLDPERL' A
#
# COMPACT_ATOMS: atom_id res chain seq x y z
N MET A 1 4.35 9.35 -22.54
CA MET A 1 4.35 8.01 -21.91
C MET A 1 5.79 7.65 -21.58
N THR A 2 6.07 6.95 -20.50
CA THR A 2 7.46 6.56 -20.19
C THR A 2 7.85 5.31 -20.99
N ARG A 3 9.15 5.11 -21.25
CA ARG A 3 9.66 3.92 -21.93
C ARG A 3 9.26 2.60 -21.25
N LEU A 4 9.06 2.62 -19.94
CA LEU A 4 8.62 1.45 -19.18
C LEU A 4 7.14 1.13 -19.42
N ILE A 5 6.28 2.15 -19.45
CA ILE A 5 4.86 1.97 -19.78
C ILE A 5 4.69 1.50 -21.22
N GLU A 6 5.48 2.02 -22.15
CA GLU A 6 5.48 1.55 -23.55
C GLU A 6 5.80 0.06 -23.64
N LYS A 7 6.89 -0.40 -23.01
CA LYS A 7 7.26 -1.83 -22.95
C LYS A 7 6.20 -2.71 -22.29
N MET A 8 5.57 -2.20 -21.23
CA MET A 8 4.49 -2.91 -20.54
C MET A 8 3.29 -3.12 -21.48
N ILE A 9 2.88 -2.07 -22.21
CA ILE A 9 1.78 -2.16 -23.18
C ILE A 9 2.12 -3.13 -24.31
N GLU A 10 3.34 -3.11 -24.84
CA GLU A 10 3.79 -4.08 -25.84
C GLU A 10 3.66 -5.52 -25.33
N ARG A 11 4.09 -5.78 -24.08
CA ARG A 11 4.00 -7.10 -23.49
C ARG A 11 2.56 -7.55 -23.25
N LEU A 12 1.69 -6.63 -22.85
CA LEU A 12 0.26 -6.86 -22.61
C LEU A 12 -0.49 -7.23 -23.87
N ARG A 13 -0.23 -6.52 -24.97
CA ARG A 13 -0.85 -6.82 -26.28
C ARG A 13 -0.56 -8.24 -26.78
N ALA A 14 0.55 -8.83 -26.36
CA ALA A 14 0.94 -10.20 -26.70
C ALA A 14 0.35 -11.26 -25.76
N MET A 15 -0.38 -10.88 -24.70
CA MET A 15 -0.99 -11.81 -23.75
C MET A 15 -2.39 -12.24 -24.23
N PRO A 16 -2.90 -13.41 -23.79
CA PRO A 16 -4.31 -13.77 -23.98
C PRO A 16 -5.24 -12.76 -23.31
N GLU A 17 -6.39 -12.46 -23.92
CA GLU A 17 -7.33 -11.43 -23.46
C GLU A 17 -7.72 -11.60 -21.98
N GLY A 18 -8.08 -12.81 -21.54
CA GLY A 18 -8.43 -13.04 -20.14
C GLY A 18 -7.29 -12.74 -19.15
N GLN A 19 -6.02 -12.89 -19.56
CA GLN A 19 -4.88 -12.47 -18.73
C GLN A 19 -4.66 -10.96 -18.76
N GLN A 20 -4.97 -10.30 -19.88
CA GLN A 20 -4.95 -8.84 -19.96
C GLN A 20 -6.00 -8.25 -19.00
N ASP A 21 -7.22 -8.79 -19.02
CA ASP A 21 -8.32 -8.33 -18.16
C ASP A 21 -8.00 -8.54 -16.68
N THR A 22 -7.50 -9.73 -16.32
CA THR A 22 -7.09 -10.03 -14.93
C THR A 22 -6.02 -9.05 -14.44
N LEU A 23 -5.03 -8.72 -15.28
CA LEU A 23 -4.00 -7.75 -14.89
C LEU A 23 -4.55 -6.33 -14.84
N ALA A 24 -5.45 -5.97 -15.75
CA ALA A 24 -6.08 -4.65 -15.76
C ALA A 24 -6.91 -4.43 -14.48
N GLU A 25 -7.71 -5.42 -14.08
CA GLU A 25 -8.46 -5.39 -12.82
C GLU A 25 -7.54 -5.21 -11.62
N PHE A 26 -6.45 -5.99 -11.54
CA PHE A 26 -5.45 -5.86 -10.48
C PHE A 26 -4.84 -4.46 -10.43
N VAL A 27 -4.32 -3.95 -11.55
CA VAL A 27 -3.65 -2.63 -11.58
C VAL A 27 -4.63 -1.51 -11.23
N LEU A 28 -5.87 -1.55 -11.74
CA LEU A 28 -6.89 -0.55 -11.41
C LEU A 28 -7.27 -0.60 -9.93
N HIS A 29 -7.34 -1.79 -9.34
CA HIS A 29 -7.59 -1.94 -7.91
C HIS A 29 -6.45 -1.34 -7.07
N GLU A 30 -5.20 -1.68 -7.36
CA GLU A 30 -4.03 -1.16 -6.62
C GLU A 30 -3.95 0.36 -6.71
N LEU A 31 -4.18 0.95 -7.89
CA LEU A 31 -4.21 2.41 -8.05
C LEU A 31 -5.32 3.06 -7.21
N ALA A 32 -6.51 2.48 -7.21
CA ALA A 32 -7.63 2.98 -6.41
C ALA A 32 -7.38 2.84 -4.90
N GLU A 33 -6.76 1.74 -4.46
CA GLU A 33 -6.37 1.57 -3.06
C GLU A 33 -5.28 2.56 -2.67
N ASP A 34 -4.24 2.78 -3.49
CA ASP A 34 -3.20 3.78 -3.23
C ASP A 34 -3.80 5.19 -3.06
N GLU A 35 -4.72 5.59 -3.96
CA GLU A 35 -5.43 6.86 -3.84
C GLU A 35 -6.27 6.94 -2.56
N ARG A 36 -6.99 5.86 -2.23
CA ARG A 36 -7.80 5.76 -1.02
C ARG A 36 -6.94 5.85 0.23
N TRP A 37 -5.80 5.17 0.27
CA TRP A 37 -4.84 5.21 1.38
C TRP A 37 -4.26 6.61 1.55
N ALA A 38 -3.82 7.25 0.46
CA ALA A 38 -3.29 8.61 0.51
C ALA A 38 -4.33 9.59 1.07
N ARG A 39 -5.57 9.54 0.56
CA ARG A 39 -6.67 10.39 1.03
C ARG A 39 -6.98 10.16 2.50
N THR A 40 -7.26 8.92 2.89
CA THR A 40 -7.70 8.60 4.27
C THR A 40 -6.59 8.84 5.30
N THR A 41 -5.33 8.59 4.94
CA THR A 41 -4.18 8.91 5.78
C THR A 41 -4.07 10.42 6.00
N GLN A 42 -4.24 11.22 4.95
CA GLN A 42 -4.22 12.66 5.05
C GLN A 42 -5.39 13.20 5.89
N GLU A 43 -6.61 12.69 5.67
CA GLU A 43 -7.81 13.03 6.45
C GLU A 43 -7.64 12.73 7.95
N HIS A 44 -6.89 11.67 8.28
CA HIS A 44 -6.69 11.23 9.67
C HIS A 44 -5.29 11.51 10.22
N ALA A 45 -4.50 12.36 9.57
CA ALA A 45 -3.09 12.56 9.89
C ALA A 45 -2.84 12.95 11.35
N ALA A 46 -3.69 13.79 11.94
CA ALA A 46 -3.56 14.20 13.34
C ALA A 46 -3.80 13.03 14.32
N LYS A 47 -4.81 12.19 14.05
CA LYS A 47 -5.10 11.00 14.86
C LYS A 47 -3.97 9.99 14.75
N LEU A 48 -3.47 9.75 13.53
CA LEU A 48 -2.34 8.85 13.30
C LEU A 48 -1.07 9.35 14.02
N ARG A 49 -0.80 10.66 13.99
CA ARG A 49 0.31 11.25 14.74
C ARG A 49 0.16 11.03 16.24
N GLY A 50 -1.01 11.28 16.80
CA GLY A 50 -1.27 11.04 18.23
C GLY A 50 -1.07 9.58 18.63
N LEU A 51 -1.48 8.62 17.78
CA LEU A 51 -1.21 7.20 18.01
C LEU A 51 0.28 6.87 17.95
N ALA A 52 1.02 7.41 16.98
CA ALA A 52 2.45 7.23 16.88
C ALA A 52 3.19 7.80 18.10
N ASP A 53 2.86 9.01 18.52
CA ASP A 53 3.44 9.66 19.69
C ASP A 53 3.18 8.84 20.97
N GLN A 54 1.97 8.29 21.11
CA GLN A 54 1.61 7.41 22.23
C GLN A 54 2.44 6.13 22.24
N ILE A 55 2.60 5.46 21.10
CA ILE A 55 3.39 4.22 20.99
C ILE A 55 4.85 4.49 21.34
N VAL A 56 5.43 5.58 20.83
CA VAL A 56 6.80 5.98 21.16
C VAL A 56 6.96 6.26 22.66
N ALA A 57 5.98 6.93 23.27
CA ALA A 57 5.99 7.16 24.71
C ALA A 57 5.84 5.86 25.52
N ASP A 58 5.00 4.92 25.07
CA ASP A 58 4.80 3.63 25.73
C ASP A 58 6.07 2.76 25.66
N ASP A 59 6.73 2.73 24.51
CA ASP A 59 7.99 2.02 24.31
C ASP A 59 9.10 2.59 25.21
N ALA A 60 9.25 3.92 25.22
CA ALA A 60 10.23 4.60 26.08
C ALA A 60 10.01 4.36 27.58
N ASN A 61 8.78 4.04 27.99
CA ASN A 61 8.43 3.71 29.37
C ASN A 61 8.36 2.20 29.65
N GLY A 62 8.75 1.35 28.70
CA GLY A 62 8.72 -0.11 28.85
C GLY A 62 7.30 -0.69 28.98
N ARG A 63 6.29 0.00 28.43
CA ARG A 63 4.89 -0.44 28.42
C ARG A 63 4.52 -1.27 27.19
N CYS A 64 5.38 -1.32 26.17
CA CYS A 64 5.19 -2.16 24.99
C CYS A 64 5.61 -3.61 25.26
N GLU A 65 4.84 -4.57 24.76
CA GLU A 65 5.25 -5.97 24.74
C GLU A 65 6.35 -6.17 23.68
N PRO A 66 7.39 -6.99 23.97
CA PRO A 66 8.38 -7.35 22.97
C PRO A 66 7.73 -8.05 21.77
N LEU A 67 8.11 -7.63 20.56
CA LEU A 67 7.72 -8.33 19.34
C LEU A 67 8.35 -9.74 19.35
N ASP A 68 7.51 -10.77 19.27
CA ASP A 68 7.92 -12.17 19.11
C ASP A 68 7.65 -12.60 17.66
N PRO A 69 8.69 -12.67 16.80
CA PRO A 69 8.51 -13.02 15.38
C PRO A 69 7.96 -14.43 15.15
N GLU A 70 8.11 -15.35 16.11
CA GLU A 70 7.64 -16.73 16.00
C GLU A 70 6.13 -16.86 16.28
N ARG A 71 5.49 -15.77 16.72
CA ARG A 71 4.05 -15.69 17.02
C ARG A 71 3.25 -14.83 16.03
N LEU A 72 3.87 -14.39 14.94
CA LEU A 72 3.26 -13.59 13.88
C LEU A 72 2.51 -14.41 12.83
#